data_AF-A0A0K0DRJ1-F1
#
_entry.id   AF-A0A0K0DRJ1-F1
#
_cell.length_a   1.000
_cell.length_b   1.000
_cell.length_c   1.000
_cell.angle_alpha   90.00
_cell.angle_beta   90.00
_cell.angle_gamma   90.00
#
_symmetry.space_group_name_H-M   'P 1'
#
loop_
_entity.id
_entity.type
_entity.pdbx_description
1 polymer ?
#
loop_
_entity_poly.entity_id
_entity_poly.type
_entity_poly.pdbx_seq_one_letter_code
_entity_poly.pdbx_strand_id
1 'polypeptide(L)'
;MKIECNENGKCTCPGLKVNNFIIVLEMVDESTEQCPSEFPSEVMISKAESQQPDLLEKYGECADGRNVLIAILDTGVDPSLPSLQKTTTGARKIVDCIDCSGAGDVETSVVKSAVNGIVVGLTGRKLKVPENWENPTGKWHLGIKPIYELYPKSLRNVVKEDWKKEMWDSSHQVAKADALRQLVKHEECVGGFSDNLVRKDKHERENLACQVEFLKSVDKLEDKGPVADCIVWHDGHQWKY
;
A
#
# COMPACT_ATOMS: atom_id res chain seq x y z
N MET A 1 20.17 -0.55 17.99
CA MET A 1 19.12 0.49 17.85
C MET A 1 18.21 0.34 19.08
N LYS A 2 18.15 1.33 19.97
CA LYS A 2 17.28 1.30 21.15
C LYS A 2 15.90 1.82 20.74
N ILE A 3 14.87 1.03 20.96
CA ILE A 3 13.49 1.55 20.96
C ILE A 3 13.29 2.19 22.33
N GLU A 4 12.99 3.49 22.35
CA GLU A 4 12.52 4.16 23.56
C GLU A 4 10.98 4.13 23.54
N CYS A 5 10.40 3.33 24.43
CA CYS A 5 8.98 3.32 24.70
C CYS A 5 8.72 4.33 25.83
N ASN A 6 7.81 5.29 25.61
CA ASN A 6 7.31 6.10 26.72
C ASN A 6 6.22 5.36 27.51
N GLU A 7 5.92 5.85 28.70
CA GLU A 7 4.96 5.27 29.66
C GLU A 7 3.52 5.19 29.13
N ASN A 8 3.25 5.80 27.96
CA ASN A 8 1.95 5.81 27.29
C ASN A 8 1.85 4.84 26.10
N GLY A 9 2.83 3.94 25.92
CA GLY A 9 2.76 2.89 24.90
C GLY A 9 2.95 3.38 23.45
N LYS A 10 3.36 4.64 23.24
CA LYS A 10 3.79 5.12 21.93
C LYS A 10 5.26 4.75 21.72
N CYS A 11 5.51 3.91 20.72
CA CYS A 11 6.86 3.61 20.24
C CYS A 11 7.17 4.52 19.05
N THR A 12 8.17 5.40 19.18
CA THR A 12 8.73 6.16 18.06
C THR A 12 10.15 5.67 17.80
N CYS A 13 10.42 5.18 16.59
CA CYS A 13 11.75 4.74 16.20
C CYS A 13 12.44 5.84 15.37
N PRO A 14 13.49 6.51 15.87
CA PRO A 14 14.37 7.29 15.02
C PRO A 14 15.25 6.31 14.21
N GLY A 15 14.98 6.21 12.91
CA GLY A 15 15.69 5.35 11.95
C GLY A 15 14.82 4.20 11.40
N LEU A 16 13.62 4.54 10.97
CA LEU A 16 12.73 3.64 10.26
C LEU A 16 13.38 3.32 8.89
N LYS A 17 13.95 2.11 8.73
CA LYS A 17 14.23 1.59 7.38
C LYS A 17 12.89 1.25 6.73
N VAL A 18 12.33 2.20 5.97
CA VAL A 18 11.22 1.90 5.08
C VAL A 18 11.77 1.07 3.92
N ASN A 19 11.85 -0.23 4.11
CA ASN A 19 11.85 -1.14 2.97
C ASN A 19 10.39 -1.30 2.58
N ASN A 20 9.99 -0.67 1.48
CA ASN A 20 8.75 -1.03 0.78
C ASN A 20 8.87 -2.49 0.33
N PHE A 21 8.48 -3.43 1.18
CA PHE A 21 8.20 -4.81 0.76
C PHE A 21 6.69 -4.95 0.59
N ILE A 22 6.21 -4.71 -0.63
CA ILE A 22 5.04 -5.43 -1.11
C ILE A 22 5.55 -6.82 -1.46
N ILE A 23 5.19 -7.84 -0.68
CA ILE A 23 5.36 -9.23 -1.11
C ILE A 23 4.32 -9.48 -2.21
N VAL A 24 4.72 -9.23 -3.47
CA VAL A 24 4.01 -9.77 -4.63
C VAL A 24 4.50 -11.22 -4.76
N LEU A 25 3.59 -12.17 -4.63
CA LEU A 25 3.87 -13.57 -4.96
C LEU A 25 4.24 -13.63 -6.44
N GLU A 26 5.49 -13.99 -6.72
CA GLU A 26 6.01 -14.14 -8.08
C GLU A 26 5.33 -15.34 -8.74
N MET A 27 4.66 -15.12 -9.88
CA MET A 27 4.30 -16.19 -10.79
C MET A 27 5.57 -16.63 -11.50
N VAL A 28 5.97 -17.89 -11.31
CA VAL A 28 7.09 -18.50 -12.03
C VAL A 28 6.64 -18.75 -13.46
N ASP A 29 7.13 -17.94 -14.40
CA ASP A 29 7.10 -18.27 -15.82
C ASP A 29 8.56 -18.53 -16.26
N GLU A 30 8.91 -19.81 -16.39
CA GLU A 30 10.19 -20.22 -16.94
C GLU A 30 10.17 -20.02 -18.45
N SER A 31 10.64 -18.86 -18.90
CA SER A 31 11.17 -18.69 -20.26
C SER A 31 12.48 -17.92 -20.21
N THR A 32 13.57 -18.65 -20.45
CA THR A 32 14.91 -18.08 -20.57
C THR A 32 15.07 -17.43 -21.94
N GLU A 33 14.65 -16.18 -22.08
CA GLU A 33 15.10 -15.31 -23.16
C GLU A 33 16.33 -14.51 -22.70
N GLN A 34 17.41 -14.63 -23.46
CA GLN A 34 18.68 -13.96 -23.20
C GLN A 34 18.53 -12.47 -23.55
N CYS A 35 18.48 -11.61 -22.53
CA CYS A 35 18.30 -10.16 -22.69
C CYS A 35 19.52 -9.53 -23.41
N PRO A 36 19.32 -8.61 -24.38
CA PRO A 36 20.43 -7.96 -25.08
C PRO A 36 21.22 -7.05 -24.13
N SER A 37 22.47 -6.74 -24.53
CA SER A 37 23.45 -5.83 -23.90
C SER A 37 22.94 -4.94 -22.76
N GLU A 38 23.64 -5.01 -21.62
CA GLU A 38 23.42 -4.22 -20.40
C GLU A 38 23.05 -2.74 -20.68
N PHE A 39 21.95 -2.28 -20.07
CA PHE A 39 21.43 -0.92 -20.27
C PHE A 39 22.50 0.13 -19.91
N PRO A 40 22.73 1.17 -20.73
CA PRO A 40 23.82 2.14 -20.56
C PRO A 40 23.49 3.17 -19.47
N SER A 41 23.38 2.70 -18.23
CA SER A 41 23.03 3.51 -17.05
C SER A 41 24.03 4.64 -16.79
N GLU A 42 25.28 4.50 -17.20
CA GLU A 42 26.32 5.51 -17.03
C GLU A 42 26.11 6.77 -17.87
N VAL A 43 25.48 6.64 -19.04
CA VAL A 43 25.23 7.77 -19.97
C VAL A 43 24.03 8.62 -19.52
N MET A 44 23.13 8.03 -18.73
CA MET A 44 21.94 8.72 -18.20
C MET A 44 22.27 9.64 -17.01
N ILE A 45 23.49 9.57 -16.48
CA ILE A 45 23.96 10.43 -15.39
C ILE A 45 24.79 11.56 -16.01
N SER A 46 24.43 12.81 -15.73
CA SER A 46 25.08 14.02 -16.22
C SER A 46 26.47 14.28 -15.60
N LYS A 47 27.34 13.27 -15.54
CA LYS A 47 28.69 13.36 -14.98
C LYS A 47 29.57 14.33 -15.77
N ALA A 48 29.51 14.26 -17.10
CA ALA A 48 30.26 15.16 -17.98
C ALA A 48 29.80 16.61 -17.84
N GLU A 49 28.48 16.84 -17.84
CA GLU A 49 27.90 18.20 -17.70
C GLU A 49 28.19 18.81 -16.33
N SER A 50 28.25 17.99 -15.27
CA SER A 50 28.63 18.41 -13.92
C SER A 50 30.14 18.53 -13.70
N GLN A 51 30.97 18.27 -14.72
CA GLN A 51 32.43 18.28 -14.64
C GLN A 51 32.99 17.35 -13.53
N GLN A 52 32.24 16.31 -13.17
CA GLN A 52 32.68 15.34 -12.18
C GLN A 52 33.99 14.63 -12.59
N PRO A 53 34.19 14.20 -13.85
CA PRO A 53 35.45 13.61 -14.28
C PRO A 53 36.64 14.55 -14.10
N ASP A 54 36.51 15.82 -14.48
CA ASP A 54 37.57 16.82 -14.38
C ASP A 54 37.99 17.07 -12.92
N LEU A 55 37.02 17.03 -12.00
CA LEU A 55 37.28 17.13 -10.56
C LEU A 55 38.13 15.97 -10.05
N LEU A 56 37.81 14.74 -10.48
CA LEU A 56 38.54 13.53 -10.11
C LEU A 56 39.91 13.47 -10.79
N GLU A 57 40.06 13.94 -12.02
CA GLU A 57 41.36 14.04 -12.68
C GLU A 57 42.28 15.02 -11.94
N LYS A 58 41.75 16.18 -11.54
CA LYS A 58 42.53 17.24 -10.90
C LYS A 58 42.94 16.92 -9.46
N TYR A 59 42.04 16.33 -8.67
CA TYR A 59 42.25 16.11 -7.24
C TYR A 59 42.42 14.62 -6.87
N GLY A 60 42.27 13.72 -7.83
CA GLY A 60 42.35 12.28 -7.62
C GLY A 60 41.18 11.73 -6.81
N GLU A 61 41.39 10.54 -6.28
CA GLU A 61 40.41 9.78 -5.50
C GLU A 61 39.92 10.47 -4.22
N CYS A 62 40.61 11.49 -3.70
CA CYS A 62 40.16 12.19 -2.49
C CYS A 62 38.96 13.11 -2.75
N ALA A 63 38.63 13.39 -4.01
CA ALA A 63 37.49 14.20 -4.41
C ALA A 63 36.23 13.39 -4.76
N ASP A 64 36.18 12.09 -4.39
CA ASP A 64 35.04 11.21 -4.66
C ASP A 64 33.95 11.20 -3.56
N GLY A 65 34.15 11.96 -2.49
CA GLY A 65 33.22 12.07 -1.36
C GLY A 65 33.37 10.98 -0.29
N ARG A 66 34.42 10.17 -0.32
CA ARG A 66 34.72 9.21 0.76
C ARG A 66 34.79 9.91 2.13
N ASN A 67 34.29 9.24 3.16
CA ASN A 67 34.18 9.75 4.53
C ASN A 67 33.26 10.97 4.72
N VAL A 68 32.36 11.24 3.75
CA VAL A 68 31.31 12.27 3.86
C VAL A 68 29.94 11.61 3.94
N LEU A 69 29.10 12.06 4.88
CA LEU A 69 27.70 11.67 4.97
C LEU A 69 26.82 12.87 4.57
N ILE A 70 25.92 12.65 3.61
CA ILE A 70 24.98 13.66 3.13
C ILE A 70 23.58 13.27 3.59
N ALA A 71 22.88 14.18 4.25
CA ALA A 71 21.46 14.06 4.53
C ALA A 71 20.65 14.81 3.45
N ILE A 72 19.67 14.14 2.86
CA ILE A 72 18.78 14.71 1.85
C ILE A 72 17.39 14.84 2.47
N LEU A 73 16.84 16.06 2.47
CA LEU A 73 15.49 16.34 2.92
C LEU A 73 14.64 16.62 1.68
N ASP A 74 13.96 15.57 1.21
CA ASP A 74 13.14 15.60 0.01
C ASP A 74 11.92 14.68 0.20
N THR A 75 11.11 14.54 -0.84
CA THR A 75 9.91 13.69 -0.91
C THR A 75 10.21 12.19 -0.93
N GLY A 76 11.46 11.80 -1.15
CA GLY A 76 11.91 10.41 -1.12
C GLY A 76 13.03 10.15 -2.12
N VAL A 77 13.58 8.95 -2.08
CA VAL A 77 14.59 8.47 -3.03
C VAL A 77 14.32 6.99 -3.31
N ASP A 78 14.56 6.55 -4.55
CA ASP A 78 14.49 5.13 -4.90
C ASP A 78 15.86 4.47 -4.68
N PRO A 79 16.04 3.62 -3.66
CA PRO A 79 17.31 2.96 -3.39
C PRO A 79 17.64 1.85 -4.38
N SER A 80 16.70 1.43 -5.23
CA SER A 80 16.92 0.39 -6.23
C SER A 80 17.70 0.89 -7.45
N LEU A 81 17.75 2.21 -7.65
CA LEU A 81 18.47 2.84 -8.75
C LEU A 81 19.96 2.44 -8.74
N PRO A 82 20.51 1.88 -9.83
CA PRO A 82 21.90 1.38 -9.87
C PRO A 82 22.94 2.40 -9.40
N SER A 83 22.76 3.69 -9.73
CA SER A 83 23.66 4.79 -9.36
C SER A 83 23.66 5.14 -7.87
N LEU A 84 22.70 4.63 -7.10
CA LEU A 84 22.53 4.84 -5.66
C LEU A 84 22.81 3.58 -4.82
N GLN A 85 23.19 2.46 -5.46
CA GLN A 85 23.44 1.22 -4.74
C GLN A 85 24.80 1.23 -4.02
N LYS A 86 25.87 1.59 -4.74
CA LYS A 86 27.25 1.45 -4.26
C LYS A 86 28.06 2.74 -4.34
N THR A 87 29.00 2.91 -3.41
CA THR A 87 30.04 3.94 -3.42
C THR A 87 31.18 3.53 -4.36
N THR A 88 32.14 4.43 -4.60
CA THR A 88 33.39 4.13 -5.32
C THR A 88 34.22 3.01 -4.68
N THR A 89 34.05 2.79 -3.37
CA THR A 89 34.69 1.72 -2.60
C THR A 89 33.87 0.43 -2.51
N GLY A 90 32.72 0.35 -3.19
CA GLY A 90 31.85 -0.82 -3.21
C GLY A 90 30.91 -0.97 -2.01
N ALA A 91 30.97 -0.06 -1.02
CA ALA A 91 30.05 -0.04 0.12
C ALA A 91 28.65 0.44 -0.29
N ARG A 92 27.62 0.11 0.50
CA ARG A 92 26.26 0.62 0.26
C ARG A 92 26.24 2.15 0.38
N LYS A 93 25.70 2.84 -0.63
CA LYS A 93 25.72 4.31 -0.70
C LYS A 93 24.65 4.97 0.16
N ILE A 94 23.41 4.48 0.15
CA ILE A 94 22.36 4.94 1.07
C ILE A 94 22.58 4.25 2.42
N VAL A 95 22.70 5.02 3.50
CA VAL A 95 22.84 4.47 4.85
C VAL A 95 21.46 4.20 5.45
N ASP A 96 20.58 5.20 5.40
CA ASP A 96 19.22 5.14 5.94
C ASP A 96 18.25 5.96 5.08
N CYS A 97 16.95 5.67 5.20
CA CYS A 97 15.87 6.37 4.51
C CYS A 97 14.67 6.46 5.44
N ILE A 98 14.44 7.65 5.99
CA ILE A 98 13.42 7.89 7.00
C ILE A 98 12.27 8.68 6.39
N ASP A 99 11.05 8.15 6.52
CA ASP A 99 9.83 8.91 6.24
C ASP A 99 9.44 9.73 7.47
N CYS A 100 9.56 11.05 7.36
CA CYS A 100 9.19 11.99 8.42
C CYS A 100 7.75 12.51 8.28
N SER A 101 6.97 12.04 7.29
CA SER A 101 5.59 12.46 7.07
C SER A 101 4.57 11.78 8.00
N GLY A 102 4.95 10.64 8.60
CA GLY A 102 4.07 9.78 9.38
C GLY A 102 3.11 8.94 8.53
N ALA A 103 3.19 9.02 7.19
CA ALA A 103 2.36 8.22 6.30
C ALA A 103 2.59 6.71 6.50
N GLY A 104 3.80 6.31 6.87
CA GLY A 104 4.15 4.93 7.23
C GLY A 104 3.78 4.48 8.65
N ASP A 105 3.26 5.36 9.52
CA ASP A 105 3.02 5.00 10.92
C ASP A 105 1.90 3.96 11.06
N VAL A 106 2.12 2.97 11.94
CA VAL A 106 1.19 1.89 12.26
C VAL A 106 1.12 1.71 13.78
N GLU A 107 -0.09 1.81 14.33
CA GLU A 107 -0.35 1.51 15.74
C GLU A 107 -0.27 0.00 15.98
N THR A 108 0.72 -0.45 16.77
CA THR A 108 1.00 -1.87 17.02
C THR A 108 0.90 -2.27 18.50
N SER A 109 0.13 -1.52 19.28
CA SER A 109 -0.06 -1.76 20.73
C SER A 109 -0.82 -3.05 21.05
N VAL A 110 -1.55 -3.62 20.10
CA VAL A 110 -2.27 -4.89 20.31
C VAL A 110 -1.31 -6.06 20.15
N VAL A 111 -1.15 -6.84 21.22
CA VAL A 111 -0.28 -8.02 21.23
C VAL A 111 -1.10 -9.30 21.29
N LYS A 112 -0.78 -10.26 20.42
CA LYS A 112 -1.35 -11.61 20.44
C LYS A 112 -0.25 -12.68 20.41
N SER A 113 -0.64 -13.90 20.74
CA SER A 113 0.20 -15.09 20.56
C SER A 113 -0.30 -15.91 19.39
N ALA A 114 0.59 -16.65 18.74
CA ALA A 114 0.22 -17.58 17.69
C ALA A 114 -0.35 -18.87 18.31
N VAL A 115 -1.43 -19.39 17.72
CA VAL A 115 -1.99 -20.70 18.05
C VAL A 115 -1.84 -21.57 16.80
N ASN A 116 -1.12 -22.69 16.91
CA ASN A 116 -0.83 -23.58 15.79
C ASN A 116 -0.21 -22.87 14.57
N GLY A 117 0.73 -21.94 14.80
CA GLY A 117 1.37 -21.16 13.74
C GLY A 117 0.46 -20.11 13.09
N ILE A 118 -0.70 -19.80 13.68
CA ILE A 118 -1.65 -18.81 13.16
C ILE A 118 -1.84 -17.68 14.16
N VAL A 119 -1.77 -16.45 13.66
CA VAL A 119 -2.13 -15.23 14.40
C VAL A 119 -3.36 -14.60 13.74
N VAL A 120 -4.35 -14.21 14.54
CA VAL A 120 -5.54 -13.53 14.02
C VAL A 120 -5.28 -12.02 13.98
N GLY A 121 -5.23 -11.44 12.79
CA GLY A 121 -5.07 -10.00 12.56
C GLY A 121 -6.21 -9.17 13.17
N LEU A 122 -6.07 -7.84 13.15
CA LEU A 122 -7.12 -6.95 13.67
C LEU A 122 -8.31 -6.87 12.72
N THR A 123 -8.12 -7.17 11.44
CA THR A 123 -9.23 -7.35 10.48
C THR A 123 -10.00 -8.66 10.68
N GLY A 124 -9.53 -9.54 11.57
CA GLY A 124 -10.08 -10.89 11.77
C GLY A 124 -9.51 -11.95 10.82
N ARG A 125 -8.67 -11.57 9.84
CA ARG A 125 -7.98 -12.52 8.96
C ARG A 125 -7.01 -13.41 9.74
N LYS A 126 -6.89 -14.67 9.32
CA LYS A 126 -5.93 -15.63 9.86
C LYS A 126 -4.60 -15.50 9.11
N LEU A 127 -3.55 -15.10 9.82
CA LEU A 127 -2.20 -14.92 9.30
C LEU A 127 -1.37 -16.16 9.66
N LYS A 128 -0.88 -16.88 8.65
CA LYS A 128 0.02 -18.02 8.86
C LYS A 128 1.44 -17.49 9.06
N VAL A 129 2.02 -17.77 10.22
CA VAL A 129 3.40 -17.44 10.54
C VAL A 129 4.33 -18.45 9.86
N PRO A 130 5.29 -18.01 9.03
CA PRO A 130 6.31 -18.88 8.47
C PRO A 130 7.15 -19.55 9.57
N GLU A 131 7.47 -20.83 9.39
CA GLU A 131 8.20 -21.61 10.39
C GLU A 131 9.65 -21.13 10.60
N ASN A 132 10.22 -20.44 9.62
CA ASN A 132 11.55 -19.86 9.69
C ASN A 132 11.60 -18.51 10.43
N TRP A 133 10.49 -17.99 10.95
CA TRP A 133 10.47 -16.77 11.73
C TRP A 133 10.78 -17.04 13.19
N GLU A 134 11.94 -16.56 13.64
CA GLU A 134 12.33 -16.61 15.04
C GLU A 134 11.58 -15.56 15.84
N ASN A 135 10.92 -15.99 16.92
CA ASN A 135 10.26 -15.11 17.88
C ASN A 135 10.35 -15.72 19.29
N PRO A 136 11.49 -15.56 19.99
CA PRO A 136 11.69 -16.12 21.33
C PRO A 136 10.69 -15.57 22.36
N THR A 137 10.08 -14.40 22.11
CA THR A 137 9.11 -13.79 23.03
C THR A 137 7.71 -14.42 22.94
N GLY A 138 7.39 -15.06 21.81
CA GLY A 138 6.04 -15.55 21.49
C GLY A 138 4.98 -14.44 21.36
N LYS A 139 5.39 -13.17 21.37
CA LYS A 139 4.52 -11.99 21.25
C LYS A 139 4.55 -11.46 19.83
N TRP A 140 3.36 -11.25 19.28
CA TRP A 140 3.14 -10.67 17.95
C TRP A 140 2.38 -9.37 18.11
N HIS A 141 3.01 -8.27 17.73
CA HIS A 141 2.43 -6.94 17.74
C HIS A 141 1.67 -6.72 16.43
N LEU A 142 0.40 -6.35 16.54
CA LEU A 142 -0.52 -6.29 15.42
C LEU A 142 -0.93 -4.85 15.15
N GLY A 143 -0.95 -4.50 13.88
CA GLY A 143 -1.47 -3.22 13.41
C GLY A 143 -2.29 -3.38 12.14
N ILE A 144 -2.92 -2.28 11.73
CA ILE A 144 -3.61 -2.18 10.45
C ILE A 144 -3.12 -0.95 9.71
N LYS A 145 -3.00 -1.08 8.39
CA LYS A 145 -2.64 0.04 7.53
C LYS A 145 -3.58 0.13 6.32
N PRO A 146 -4.39 1.18 6.21
CA PRO A 146 -5.08 1.49 4.96
C PRO A 146 -4.04 1.82 3.88
N ILE A 147 -4.07 1.10 2.76
CA ILE A 147 -3.04 1.21 1.72
C ILE A 147 -3.03 2.61 1.09
N TYR A 148 -4.18 3.25 0.97
CA TYR A 148 -4.29 4.60 0.42
C TYR A 148 -3.52 5.65 1.23
N GLU A 149 -3.26 5.42 2.52
CA GLU A 149 -2.43 6.33 3.32
C GLU A 149 -0.97 6.34 2.89
N LEU A 150 -0.48 5.25 2.29
CA LEU A 150 0.88 5.14 1.77
C LEU A 150 1.06 5.92 0.46
N TYR A 151 -0.04 6.26 -0.22
CA TYR A 151 0.03 6.99 -1.49
C TYR A 151 0.08 8.50 -1.27
N PRO A 152 0.92 9.21 -2.04
CA PRO A 152 0.78 10.64 -2.24
C PRO A 152 -0.63 10.99 -2.73
N LYS A 153 -1.10 12.20 -2.42
CA LYS A 153 -2.47 12.64 -2.75
C LYS A 153 -2.81 12.51 -4.24
N SER A 154 -1.87 12.85 -5.11
CA SER A 154 -2.04 12.73 -6.56
C SER A 154 -2.26 11.29 -6.99
N LEU A 155 -1.39 10.37 -6.55
CA LEU A 155 -1.49 8.95 -6.87
C LEU A 155 -2.77 8.33 -6.29
N ARG A 156 -3.15 8.70 -5.06
CA ARG A 156 -4.39 8.22 -4.43
C ARG A 156 -5.62 8.54 -5.28
N ASN A 157 -5.70 9.74 -5.84
CA ASN A 157 -6.84 10.14 -6.68
C ASN A 157 -6.89 9.31 -7.96
N VAL A 158 -5.73 9.14 -8.62
CA VAL A 158 -5.62 8.31 -9.84
C VAL A 158 -6.06 6.88 -9.56
N VAL A 159 -5.50 6.24 -8.53
CA VAL A 159 -5.84 4.85 -8.16
C VAL A 159 -7.33 4.69 -7.82
N LYS A 160 -7.92 5.66 -7.10
CA LYS A 160 -9.35 5.65 -6.77
C LYS A 160 -10.23 5.79 -8.02
N GLU A 161 -9.86 6.68 -8.94
CA GLU A 161 -10.60 6.89 -10.18
C GLU A 161 -10.52 5.67 -11.10
N ASP A 162 -9.33 5.08 -11.25
CA ASP A 162 -9.12 3.91 -12.10
C ASP A 162 -9.89 2.70 -11.54
N TRP A 163 -9.78 2.44 -10.23
CA TRP A 163 -10.57 1.39 -9.58
C TRP A 163 -12.07 1.60 -9.78
N LYS A 164 -12.56 2.82 -9.63
CA LYS A 164 -13.98 3.14 -9.80
C LYS A 164 -14.43 2.87 -11.24
N LYS A 165 -13.64 3.29 -12.24
CA LYS A 165 -13.98 3.07 -13.66
C LYS A 165 -13.98 1.58 -14.01
N GLU A 166 -12.94 0.85 -13.60
CA GLU A 166 -12.75 -0.55 -14.00
C GLU A 166 -13.66 -1.52 -13.26
N MET A 167 -13.78 -1.38 -11.94
CA MET A 167 -14.41 -2.39 -11.08
C MET A 167 -15.82 -2.00 -10.65
N TRP A 168 -16.12 -0.69 -10.52
CA TRP A 168 -17.37 -0.22 -9.95
C TRP A 168 -18.39 0.21 -11.01
N ASP A 169 -18.03 1.16 -11.88
CA ASP A 169 -18.99 1.87 -12.72
C ASP A 169 -19.75 0.94 -13.66
N SER A 170 -19.07 0.01 -14.35
CA SER A 170 -19.72 -0.92 -15.28
C SER A 170 -20.80 -1.77 -14.59
N SER A 171 -20.42 -2.54 -13.57
CA SER A 171 -21.32 -3.42 -12.83
C SER A 171 -22.44 -2.67 -12.12
N HIS A 172 -22.13 -1.49 -11.55
CA HIS A 172 -23.08 -0.72 -10.78
C HIS A 172 -24.12 0.01 -11.66
N GLN A 173 -23.71 0.51 -12.83
CA GLN A 173 -24.66 1.12 -13.78
C GLN A 173 -25.64 0.08 -14.33
N VAL A 174 -25.19 -1.15 -14.61
CA VAL A 174 -26.07 -2.26 -15.01
C VAL A 174 -27.10 -2.56 -13.91
N ALA A 175 -26.66 -2.67 -12.64
CA ALA A 175 -27.57 -2.93 -11.53
C ALA A 175 -28.64 -1.83 -11.35
N LYS A 176 -28.29 -0.56 -11.56
CA LYS A 176 -29.26 0.55 -11.55
C LYS A 176 -30.25 0.48 -12.69
N ALA A 177 -29.77 0.23 -13.91
CA ALA A 177 -30.61 0.11 -15.08
C ALA A 177 -31.62 -1.03 -14.92
N ASP A 178 -31.18 -2.17 -14.39
CA ASP A 178 -32.04 -3.33 -14.12
C ASP A 178 -33.08 -3.04 -13.03
N ALA A 179 -32.68 -2.41 -11.92
CA ALA A 179 -33.62 -2.04 -10.86
C ALA A 179 -34.67 -1.04 -11.36
N LEU A 180 -34.26 -0.05 -12.15
CA LEU A 180 -35.18 0.92 -12.75
C LEU A 180 -36.12 0.25 -13.75
N ARG A 181 -35.61 -0.67 -14.58
CA ARG A 181 -36.43 -1.42 -15.53
C ARG A 181 -37.48 -2.27 -14.83
N GLN A 182 -37.14 -2.90 -13.71
CA GLN A 182 -38.10 -3.68 -12.91
C GLN A 182 -39.20 -2.79 -12.33
N LEU A 183 -38.84 -1.62 -11.79
CA LEU A 183 -39.80 -0.65 -11.29
C LEU A 183 -40.77 -0.17 -12.38
N VAL A 184 -40.24 0.27 -13.53
CA VAL A 184 -41.05 0.75 -14.66
C VAL A 184 -41.97 -0.36 -15.18
N LYS A 185 -41.45 -1.58 -15.35
CA LYS A 185 -42.26 -2.73 -15.79
C LYS A 185 -43.39 -3.04 -14.81
N HIS A 186 -43.15 -2.94 -13.51
CA HIS A 186 -44.18 -3.14 -12.49
C HIS A 186 -45.28 -2.06 -12.61
N GLU A 187 -44.88 -0.81 -12.78
CA GLU A 187 -45.81 0.32 -12.95
C GLU A 187 -46.64 0.21 -14.23
N GLU A 188 -46.05 -0.27 -15.33
CA GLU A 188 -46.74 -0.53 -16.61
C GLU A 188 -47.74 -1.68 -16.52
N CYS A 189 -47.38 -2.80 -15.85
CA CYS A 189 -48.23 -3.99 -15.76
C CYS A 189 -49.40 -3.82 -14.78
N VAL A 190 -49.17 -3.15 -13.66
CA VAL A 190 -50.13 -3.06 -12.55
C VAL A 190 -50.93 -1.75 -12.58
N GLY A 191 -50.42 -0.71 -13.25
CA GLY A 191 -51.01 0.62 -13.28
C GLY A 191 -50.55 1.49 -12.10
N GLY A 192 -50.22 2.75 -12.37
CA GLY A 192 -49.58 3.65 -11.40
C GLY A 192 -50.45 4.08 -10.21
N PHE A 193 -49.79 4.28 -9.06
CA PHE A 193 -50.16 5.06 -7.85
C PHE A 193 -51.57 4.96 -7.26
N SER A 194 -52.44 4.07 -7.74
CA SER A 194 -53.80 3.96 -7.21
C SER A 194 -53.78 3.33 -5.81
N ASP A 195 -54.38 3.99 -4.82
CA ASP A 195 -54.57 3.46 -3.46
C ASP A 195 -55.48 2.22 -3.41
N ASN A 196 -56.13 1.88 -4.53
CA ASN A 196 -57.01 0.72 -4.69
C ASN A 196 -56.28 -0.57 -5.11
N LEU A 197 -54.95 -0.54 -5.23
CA LEU A 197 -54.15 -1.73 -5.55
C LEU A 197 -54.14 -2.73 -4.39
N VAL A 198 -54.02 -4.02 -4.73
CA VAL A 198 -53.85 -5.08 -3.73
C VAL A 198 -52.62 -4.76 -2.88
N ARG A 199 -52.74 -4.86 -1.54
CA ARG A 199 -51.65 -4.50 -0.59
C ARG A 199 -50.29 -5.07 -0.98
N LYS A 200 -50.28 -6.27 -1.56
CA LYS A 200 -49.08 -6.94 -2.07
C LYS A 200 -48.35 -6.12 -3.16
N ASP A 201 -49.07 -5.65 -4.17
CA ASP A 201 -48.47 -4.91 -5.30
C ASP A 201 -47.95 -3.53 -4.88
N LYS A 202 -48.59 -2.92 -3.86
CA LYS A 202 -48.11 -1.68 -3.23
C LYS A 202 -46.76 -1.89 -2.55
N HIS A 203 -46.62 -2.93 -1.74
CA HIS A 203 -45.36 -3.25 -1.06
C HIS A 203 -44.25 -3.62 -2.03
N GLU A 204 -44.56 -4.35 -3.10
CA GLU A 204 -43.59 -4.69 -4.14
C GLU A 204 -43.06 -3.44 -4.86
N ARG A 205 -43.95 -2.50 -5.21
CA ARG A 205 -43.56 -1.21 -5.80
C ARG A 205 -42.69 -0.39 -4.84
N GLU A 206 -43.07 -0.29 -3.58
CA GLU A 206 -42.30 0.42 -2.55
C GLU A 206 -40.90 -0.20 -2.39
N ASN A 207 -40.80 -1.53 -2.37
CA ASN A 207 -39.52 -2.23 -2.30
C ASN A 207 -38.63 -1.96 -3.53
N LEU A 208 -39.19 -2.01 -4.74
CA LEU A 208 -38.46 -1.69 -5.98
C LEU A 208 -37.99 -0.22 -6.00
N ALA A 209 -38.84 0.71 -5.56
CA ALA A 209 -38.47 2.12 -5.43
C ALA A 209 -37.34 2.30 -4.39
N CYS A 210 -37.43 1.65 -3.24
CA CYS A 210 -36.37 1.64 -2.24
C CYS A 210 -35.06 1.06 -2.78
N GLN A 211 -35.11 0.01 -3.60
CA GLN A 211 -33.93 -0.57 -4.22
C GLN A 211 -33.24 0.43 -5.17
N VAL A 212 -33.99 1.13 -6.01
CA VAL A 212 -33.45 2.16 -6.91
C VAL A 212 -32.81 3.30 -6.11
N GLU A 213 -33.49 3.80 -5.09
CA GLU A 213 -32.97 4.88 -4.25
C GLU A 213 -31.75 4.45 -3.45
N PHE A 214 -31.74 3.22 -2.94
CA PHE A 214 -30.56 2.63 -2.30
C PHE A 214 -29.38 2.61 -3.27
N LEU A 215 -29.54 2.05 -4.47
CA LEU A 215 -28.45 1.99 -5.46
C LEU A 215 -27.94 3.38 -5.86
N LYS A 216 -28.80 4.41 -5.94
CA LYS A 216 -28.36 5.80 -6.14
C LYS A 216 -27.58 6.36 -4.94
N SER A 217 -27.94 5.98 -3.71
CA SER A 217 -27.23 6.43 -2.52
C SER A 217 -25.82 5.85 -2.41
N VAL A 218 -25.61 4.63 -2.93
CA VAL A 218 -24.33 3.92 -2.89
C VAL A 218 -23.26 4.63 -3.74
N ASP A 219 -23.62 5.38 -4.79
CA ASP A 219 -22.67 6.23 -5.55
C ASP A 219 -21.94 7.27 -4.69
N LYS A 220 -22.54 7.65 -3.56
CA LYS A 220 -22.01 8.66 -2.66
C LYS A 220 -21.08 8.07 -1.60
N LEU A 221 -20.99 6.73 -1.52
CA LEU A 221 -20.11 6.08 -0.58
C LEU A 221 -18.65 6.28 -0.99
N GLU A 222 -17.84 6.71 -0.04
CA GLU A 222 -16.42 6.89 -0.25
C GLU A 222 -15.71 5.55 -0.10
N ASP A 223 -14.96 5.15 -1.13
CA ASP A 223 -14.06 4.01 -1.01
C ASP A 223 -12.86 4.35 -0.10
N LYS A 224 -12.69 3.52 0.94
CA LYS A 224 -11.57 3.59 1.89
C LYS A 224 -10.38 2.74 1.47
N GLY A 225 -10.52 1.96 0.40
CA GLY A 225 -9.47 1.16 -0.20
C GLY A 225 -9.13 -0.09 0.61
N PRO A 226 -8.13 -0.85 0.14
CA PRO A 226 -7.68 -2.05 0.81
C PRO A 226 -6.96 -1.74 2.12
N VAL A 227 -7.00 -2.69 3.04
CA VAL A 227 -6.33 -2.63 4.34
C VAL A 227 -5.39 -3.82 4.50
N ALA A 228 -4.16 -3.56 4.89
CA ALA A 228 -3.20 -4.58 5.29
C ALA A 228 -3.25 -4.81 6.81
N ASP A 229 -3.13 -6.07 7.23
CA ASP A 229 -2.71 -6.38 8.60
C ASP A 229 -1.18 -6.36 8.63
N CYS A 230 -0.63 -5.66 9.61
CA CYS A 230 0.80 -5.61 9.86
C CYS A 230 1.12 -6.48 11.07
N ILE A 231 2.22 -7.24 10.99
CA ILE A 231 2.70 -8.05 12.08
C ILE A 231 4.13 -7.65 12.39
N VAL A 232 4.41 -7.38 13.65
CA VAL A 232 5.72 -6.93 14.13
C VAL A 232 6.14 -7.82 15.28
N TRP A 233 7.40 -8.25 15.31
CA TRP A 233 7.91 -9.12 16.36
C TRP A 233 9.40 -8.88 16.60
N HIS A 234 9.93 -9.42 17.69
CA HIS A 234 11.34 -9.34 18.01
C HIS A 234 11.96 -10.73 17.87
N ASP A 235 13.00 -10.85 17.04
CA ASP A 235 13.67 -12.13 16.77
C ASP A 235 14.67 -12.54 17.87
N GLY A 236 14.93 -11.64 18.84
CA GLY A 236 15.94 -11.81 19.89
C GLY A 236 17.13 -10.87 19.73
N HIS A 237 17.31 -10.31 18.53
CA HIS A 237 18.37 -9.36 18.18
C HIS A 237 17.80 -8.01 17.74
N GLN A 238 16.74 -8.01 16.94
CA GLN A 238 16.12 -6.82 16.38
C GLN A 238 14.62 -7.01 16.14
N TRP A 239 13.94 -5.90 15.92
CA TRP A 239 12.56 -5.89 15.49
C TRP A 239 12.43 -6.25 14.01
N LYS A 240 11.41 -7.04 13.70
CA LYS A 240 11.02 -7.52 12.38
C LYS A 240 9.58 -7.11 12.11
N TYR A 241 9.28 -6.84 10.86
CA TYR A 241 8.00 -6.36 10.35
C TYR A 241 7.80 -6.84 8.92
#